data_AF-A0A940VVB4-F1
#
_entry.id   AF-A0A940VVB4-F1
#
_cell.length_a   1.000
_cell.length_b   1.000
_cell.length_c   1.000
_cell.angle_alpha   90.00
_cell.angle_beta   90.00
_cell.angle_gamma   90.00
#
_symmetry.space_group_name_H-M   'P 1'
#
loop_
_entity.id
_entity.type
_entity.pdbx_description
1 polymer ?
#
loop_
_entity_poly.entity_id
_entity_poly.type
_entity_poly.pdbx_seq_one_letter_code
_entity_poly.pdbx_strand_id
1 'polypeptide(L)'
;MPTLLSSDAGEISIEFKVDTSVHISGTVNTIFYIGGSGTDSLSFFKDSNNDYVVQVVKEGQLIGPFFNADSYHYLTLGSDLEDGWYQAVINWDDSTTYGYLNGVEQGSLAYKADLLDGYQLTVGANSDKSNTFNGLIRNLQLCLTPRTAATILSNYTAGTSLANLSCEAAFDGDLFAGYLPSGTYTCEQIDIGQIITANITAYFISNFLLSSGTSATLQYRTSQDGSTFTDWQDFTSVQATFRYLDFRAVLATTDTTKTPEVNHFTISVDVPDTDLSLTAAIAAGGSTVKYGQTFYAVPVVTPTAVGEDLYAQVISKTTSSVTIKVKDSSSNDIGGTVDLRIKGY
;
A
#
# COMPACT_ATOMS: atom_id res chain seq x y z
N MET A 1 21.56 27.08 -2.31
CA MET A 1 20.15 26.71 -2.15
C MET A 1 19.46 27.06 -3.45
N PRO A 2 18.69 26.16 -4.08
CA PRO A 2 17.82 26.57 -5.18
C PRO A 2 16.79 27.55 -4.62
N THR A 3 16.66 28.70 -5.26
CA THR A 3 15.55 29.67 -5.07
C THR A 3 14.27 28.96 -5.46
N LEU A 4 13.45 28.61 -4.47
CA LEU A 4 12.38 27.63 -4.67
C LEU A 4 11.08 28.24 -5.20
N LEU A 5 10.82 29.55 -5.11
CA LEU A 5 9.66 30.17 -5.74
C LEU A 5 9.89 31.69 -5.86
N SER A 6 10.24 32.17 -7.06
CA SER A 6 10.11 33.60 -7.40
C SER A 6 9.13 33.83 -8.56
N SER A 7 8.39 32.80 -8.98
CA SER A 7 7.44 32.90 -10.09
C SER A 7 6.03 33.23 -9.60
N ASP A 8 5.34 34.10 -10.35
CA ASP A 8 3.96 34.50 -10.08
C ASP A 8 2.94 33.36 -10.31
N ALA A 9 3.37 32.25 -10.89
CA ALA A 9 2.58 31.04 -11.12
C ALA A 9 3.34 29.78 -10.67
N GLY A 10 2.60 28.72 -10.35
CA GLY A 10 3.15 27.44 -9.95
C GLY A 10 2.10 26.35 -9.77
N GLU A 11 2.57 25.16 -9.43
CA GLU A 11 1.73 24.00 -9.19
C GLU A 11 2.37 23.07 -8.15
N ILE A 12 1.55 22.47 -7.29
CA ILE A 12 1.92 21.36 -6.43
C ILE A 12 0.97 20.19 -6.68
N SER A 13 1.52 19.01 -6.91
CA SER A 13 0.79 17.77 -7.20
C SER A 13 1.23 16.69 -6.23
N ILE A 14 0.29 15.95 -5.67
CA ILE A 14 0.54 14.90 -4.67
C ILE A 14 -0.42 13.74 -4.86
N GLU A 15 0.02 12.53 -4.54
CA GLU A 15 -0.88 11.41 -4.30
C GLU A 15 -0.90 11.06 -2.82
N PHE A 16 -2.09 10.93 -2.24
CA PHE A 16 -2.28 10.58 -0.84
C PHE A 16 -3.26 9.42 -0.71
N LYS A 17 -3.06 8.59 0.32
CA LYS A 17 -3.95 7.48 0.63
C LYS A 17 -4.91 7.88 1.75
N VAL A 18 -6.21 7.74 1.49
CA VAL A 18 -7.26 7.78 2.50
C VAL A 18 -7.41 6.39 3.10
N ASP A 19 -7.43 6.33 4.42
CA ASP A 19 -7.63 5.12 5.21
C ASP A 19 -8.58 5.44 6.37
N THR A 20 -9.85 5.07 6.21
CA THR A 20 -10.92 5.29 7.19
C THR A 20 -10.82 4.37 8.40
N SER A 21 -9.98 3.32 8.33
CA SER A 21 -9.65 2.47 9.49
C SER A 21 -8.75 3.17 10.50
N VAL A 22 -8.02 4.20 10.05
CA VAL A 22 -7.28 5.12 10.92
C VAL A 22 -8.27 6.12 11.51
N HIS A 23 -8.79 5.82 12.71
CA HIS A 23 -9.65 6.74 13.45
C HIS A 23 -8.85 7.98 13.89
N ILE A 24 -9.09 9.11 13.23
CA ILE A 24 -8.45 10.38 13.58
C ILE A 24 -9.36 11.11 14.56
N SER A 25 -9.12 10.95 15.86
CA SER A 25 -9.82 11.76 16.87
C SER A 25 -9.11 13.11 17.04
N GLY A 26 -9.75 14.19 16.59
CA GLY A 26 -9.37 15.55 16.92
C GLY A 26 -8.35 16.20 15.97
N THR A 27 -8.75 17.39 15.50
CA THR A 27 -7.94 18.41 14.83
C THR A 27 -7.50 18.10 13.39
N VAL A 28 -7.47 19.17 12.62
CA VAL A 28 -7.07 19.27 11.21
C VAL A 28 -5.83 18.42 10.90
N ASN A 29 -5.87 17.64 9.81
CA ASN A 29 -4.72 16.82 9.39
C ASN A 29 -4.03 17.40 8.18
N THR A 30 -2.85 17.98 8.38
CA THR A 30 -2.13 18.70 7.32
C THR A 30 -1.35 17.74 6.42
N ILE A 31 -1.80 17.60 5.18
CA ILE A 31 -1.14 16.79 4.14
C ILE A 31 0.10 17.51 3.63
N PHE A 32 0.02 18.82 3.39
CA PHE A 32 1.20 19.67 3.22
C PHE A 32 0.93 21.11 3.65
N TYR A 33 2.01 21.84 3.92
CA TYR A 33 2.01 23.25 4.31
C TYR A 33 3.22 23.96 3.69
N ILE A 34 3.01 25.13 3.11
CA ILE A 34 4.06 26.03 2.63
C ILE A 34 3.80 27.40 3.26
N GLY A 35 4.74 27.92 4.04
CA GLY A 35 4.64 29.25 4.65
C GLY A 35 5.44 29.39 5.94
N GLY A 36 5.35 30.56 6.57
CA GLY A 36 5.81 30.81 7.94
C GLY A 36 4.65 31.01 8.92
N SER A 37 4.89 30.89 10.22
CA SER A 37 3.88 31.18 11.25
C SER A 37 3.47 32.66 11.18
N GLY A 38 2.18 32.94 10.94
CA GLY A 38 1.65 34.30 10.86
C GLY A 38 2.00 35.06 9.58
N THR A 39 2.28 34.35 8.48
CA THR A 39 2.60 34.95 7.17
C THR A 39 1.74 34.32 6.06
N ASP A 40 1.90 34.79 4.83
CA ASP A 40 1.31 34.15 3.64
C ASP A 40 1.61 32.64 3.63
N SER A 41 0.57 31.82 3.41
CA SER A 41 0.73 30.36 3.38
C SER A 41 -0.26 29.67 2.45
N LEU A 42 0.15 28.50 1.97
CA LEU A 42 -0.68 27.54 1.25
C LEU A 42 -0.68 26.23 2.02
N SER A 43 -1.85 25.68 2.31
CA SER A 43 -1.94 24.37 2.95
C SER A 43 -3.03 23.51 2.33
N PHE A 44 -2.83 22.20 2.42
CA PHE A 44 -3.82 21.19 2.07
C PHE A 44 -4.01 20.27 3.26
N PHE A 45 -5.23 20.16 3.74
CA PHE A 45 -5.52 19.42 4.95
C PHE A 45 -6.93 18.84 4.95
N LYS A 46 -7.15 17.91 5.88
CA LYS A 46 -8.49 17.40 6.20
C LYS A 46 -9.08 18.20 7.35
N ASP A 47 -10.23 18.84 7.14
CA ASP A 47 -10.89 19.69 8.13
C ASP A 47 -11.73 18.90 9.15
N SER A 48 -12.39 19.61 10.07
CA SER A 48 -13.26 18.98 11.08
C SER A 48 -14.57 18.41 10.53
N ASN A 49 -14.96 18.81 9.32
CA ASN A 49 -16.13 18.31 8.62
C ASN A 49 -15.81 17.10 7.74
N ASN A 50 -14.58 16.56 7.81
CA ASN A 50 -14.10 15.45 6.98
C ASN A 50 -13.82 15.86 5.52
N ASP A 51 -13.77 17.15 5.23
CA ASP A 51 -13.47 17.69 3.90
C ASP A 51 -11.97 17.82 3.68
N TYR A 52 -11.51 17.54 2.46
CA TYR A 52 -10.15 17.81 2.01
C TYR A 52 -10.10 19.20 1.41
N VAL A 53 -9.42 20.12 2.09
CA VAL A 53 -9.51 21.56 1.85
C VAL A 53 -8.13 22.14 1.56
N VAL A 54 -8.07 22.99 0.55
CA VAL A 54 -6.95 23.88 0.29
C VAL A 54 -7.24 25.20 0.97
N GLN A 55 -6.29 25.67 1.79
CA GLN A 55 -6.36 26.98 2.42
C GLN A 55 -5.23 27.86 1.91
N VAL A 56 -5.59 29.07 1.51
CA VAL A 56 -4.65 30.16 1.22
C VAL A 56 -4.81 31.22 2.32
N VAL A 57 -3.69 31.59 2.94
CA VAL A 57 -3.63 32.65 3.96
C VAL A 57 -2.79 33.79 3.41
N LYS A 58 -3.23 35.02 3.66
CA LYS A 58 -2.45 36.23 3.40
C LYS A 58 -2.34 37.09 4.66
N GLU A 59 -1.12 37.48 5.01
CA GLU A 59 -0.86 38.44 6.07
C GLU A 59 -1.11 39.87 5.56
N GLY A 60 -1.95 40.61 6.27
CA GLY A 60 -2.03 42.07 6.16
C GLY A 60 -2.86 42.62 4.99
N GLN A 61 -4.17 42.75 5.19
CA GLN A 61 -4.87 43.95 4.71
C GLN A 61 -5.01 44.91 5.90
N LEU A 62 -4.40 46.09 5.81
CA LEU A 62 -4.55 47.14 6.83
C LEU A 62 -6.04 47.51 6.98
N ILE A 63 -6.66 47.13 8.11
CA ILE A 63 -7.96 47.67 8.54
C ILE A 63 -7.72 48.57 9.77
N GLY A 64 -7.14 49.74 9.54
CA GLY A 64 -6.98 50.77 10.57
C GLY A 64 -5.80 50.55 11.55
N PRO A 65 -5.77 51.29 12.68
CA PRO A 65 -4.57 51.46 13.52
C PRO A 65 -4.22 50.30 14.47
N PHE A 66 -4.75 49.09 14.24
CA PHE A 66 -4.45 47.89 15.03
C PHE A 66 -4.01 46.76 14.08
N PHE A 67 -2.95 46.04 14.44
CA PHE A 67 -2.32 45.01 13.62
C PHE A 67 -3.26 43.83 13.27
N ASN A 68 -3.17 43.42 12.00
CA ASN A 68 -3.65 42.26 11.22
C ASN A 68 -4.59 41.21 11.83
N ALA A 69 -5.71 40.95 11.14
CA ALA A 69 -6.41 39.66 11.18
C ALA A 69 -6.09 38.89 9.88
N ASP A 70 -5.67 37.63 10.00
CA ASP A 70 -5.44 36.74 8.86
C ASP A 70 -6.75 36.56 8.06
N SER A 71 -6.68 36.71 6.74
CA SER A 71 -7.81 36.36 5.85
C SER A 71 -7.60 34.95 5.33
N TYR A 72 -8.50 34.04 5.70
CA TYR A 72 -8.49 32.63 5.28
C TYR A 72 -9.41 32.42 4.09
N HIS A 73 -8.89 31.81 3.02
CA HIS A 73 -9.66 31.42 1.84
C HIS A 73 -9.59 29.90 1.68
N TYR A 74 -10.75 29.26 1.49
CA TYR A 74 -10.88 27.79 1.48
C TYR A 74 -11.46 27.29 0.16
N LEU A 75 -10.87 26.25 -0.40
CA LEU A 75 -11.37 25.49 -1.53
C LEU A 75 -11.48 24.01 -1.16
N THR A 76 -12.69 23.47 -1.17
CA THR A 76 -12.91 22.03 -0.97
C THR A 76 -12.58 21.26 -2.24
N LEU A 77 -11.66 20.30 -2.13
CA LEU A 77 -11.27 19.37 -3.20
C LEU A 77 -12.09 18.08 -3.17
N GLY A 78 -12.59 17.68 -2.01
CA GLY A 78 -13.41 16.48 -1.86
C GLY A 78 -14.01 16.38 -0.47
N SER A 79 -15.15 15.73 -0.38
CA SER A 79 -15.87 15.44 0.87
C SER A 79 -16.02 13.93 1.00
N ASP A 80 -15.92 13.41 2.22
CA ASP A 80 -16.20 11.99 2.54
C ASP A 80 -15.57 10.97 1.58
N LEU A 81 -14.30 11.20 1.21
CA LEU A 81 -13.57 10.29 0.31
C LEU A 81 -13.49 8.87 0.92
N GLU A 82 -13.74 7.86 0.09
CA GLU A 82 -13.62 6.44 0.45
C GLU A 82 -12.14 6.02 0.60
N ASP A 83 -11.90 4.82 1.16
CA ASP A 83 -10.55 4.25 1.25
C ASP A 83 -9.92 4.09 -0.14
N GLY A 84 -8.73 4.66 -0.33
CA GLY A 84 -8.08 4.60 -1.63
C GLY A 84 -6.96 5.61 -1.84
N TRP A 85 -6.31 5.50 -2.99
CA TRP A 85 -5.34 6.48 -3.48
C TRP A 85 -6.04 7.59 -4.25
N TYR A 86 -5.70 8.83 -3.94
CA TYR A 86 -6.22 10.03 -4.59
C TYR A 86 -5.06 10.90 -5.06
N GLN A 87 -5.25 11.54 -6.22
CA GLN A 87 -4.36 12.59 -6.69
C GLN A 87 -4.98 13.95 -6.38
N ALA A 88 -4.28 14.80 -5.65
CA ALA A 88 -4.61 16.21 -5.52
C ALA A 88 -3.59 17.05 -6.29
N VAL A 89 -4.07 18.01 -7.07
CA VAL A 89 -3.24 18.99 -7.77
C VAL A 89 -3.76 20.39 -7.44
N ILE A 90 -2.86 21.28 -7.06
CA ILE A 90 -3.16 22.66 -6.71
C ILE A 90 -2.30 23.54 -7.61
N ASN A 91 -2.97 24.24 -8.51
CA ASN A 91 -2.32 25.14 -9.46
C ASN A 91 -2.62 26.56 -9.06
N TRP A 92 -1.68 27.46 -9.27
CA TRP A 92 -1.94 28.88 -9.14
C TRP A 92 -1.29 29.66 -10.28
N ASP A 93 -1.98 30.72 -10.66
CA ASP A 93 -1.47 31.80 -11.49
C ASP A 93 -1.39 33.09 -10.67
N ASP A 94 -1.07 34.21 -11.35
CA ASP A 94 -0.91 35.53 -10.77
C ASP A 94 -2.14 36.04 -10.00
N SER A 95 -3.30 35.39 -10.14
CA SER A 95 -4.59 35.85 -9.62
C SER A 95 -5.46 34.76 -8.98
N THR A 96 -5.29 33.50 -9.38
CA THR A 96 -6.26 32.43 -9.12
C THR A 96 -5.56 31.15 -8.72
N THR A 97 -6.09 30.49 -7.69
CA THR A 97 -5.69 29.14 -7.26
C THR A 97 -6.78 28.15 -7.67
N TYR A 98 -6.42 27.06 -8.35
CA TYR A 98 -7.30 26.00 -8.83
C TYR A 98 -7.00 24.71 -8.09
N GLY A 99 -8.05 23.96 -7.76
CA GLY A 99 -7.94 22.67 -7.11
C GLY A 99 -8.46 21.56 -8.00
N TYR A 100 -7.70 20.48 -8.12
CA TYR A 100 -8.07 19.29 -8.86
C TYR A 100 -7.99 18.06 -7.95
N LEU A 101 -8.94 17.15 -8.12
CA LEU A 101 -8.95 15.84 -7.52
C LEU A 101 -9.10 14.79 -8.62
N ASN A 102 -8.21 13.79 -8.65
CA ASN A 102 -8.22 12.70 -9.62
C ASN A 102 -8.32 13.19 -11.08
N GLY A 103 -7.52 14.21 -11.41
CA GLY A 103 -7.47 14.78 -12.75
C GLY A 103 -8.62 15.77 -13.07
N VAL A 104 -9.59 15.97 -12.19
CA VAL A 104 -10.80 16.77 -12.43
C VAL A 104 -10.80 18.03 -11.56
N GLU A 105 -11.05 19.19 -12.16
CA GLU A 105 -11.17 20.47 -11.44
C GLU A 105 -12.37 20.45 -10.49
N GLN A 106 -12.13 20.81 -9.24
CA GLN A 106 -13.14 20.88 -8.16
C GLN A 106 -13.60 22.31 -7.93
N GLY A 107 -12.75 23.29 -8.24
CA GLY A 107 -13.09 24.71 -8.21
C GLY A 107 -11.84 25.59 -8.21
N SER A 108 -12.09 26.89 -8.02
CA SER A 108 -11.04 27.91 -7.97
C SER A 108 -11.33 28.99 -6.93
N LEU A 109 -10.25 29.63 -6.47
CA LEU A 109 -10.25 30.81 -5.62
C LEU A 109 -9.62 31.94 -6.40
N ALA A 110 -10.28 33.10 -6.49
CA ALA A 110 -9.72 34.32 -7.04
C ALA A 110 -8.67 34.96 -6.09
N TYR A 111 -7.72 34.14 -5.64
CA TYR A 111 -6.62 34.46 -4.76
C TYR A 111 -5.37 33.72 -5.21
N LYS A 112 -4.24 34.43 -5.27
CA LYS A 112 -2.91 33.87 -5.51
C LYS A 112 -2.31 33.34 -4.21
N ALA A 113 -1.63 32.20 -4.28
CA ALA A 113 -0.71 31.77 -3.25
C ALA A 113 0.60 32.57 -3.39
N ASP A 114 0.73 33.68 -2.65
CA ASP A 114 1.95 34.51 -2.62
C ASP A 114 3.06 33.79 -1.83
N LEU A 115 3.64 32.76 -2.43
CA LEU A 115 4.72 31.97 -1.82
C LEU A 115 6.07 32.66 -2.09
N LEU A 116 6.59 33.36 -1.08
CA LEU A 116 7.88 34.04 -1.12
C LEU A 116 9.05 33.05 -0.99
N ASP A 117 10.20 33.44 -1.57
CA ASP A 117 11.46 32.73 -1.41
C ASP A 117 11.83 32.57 0.08
N GLY A 118 12.15 31.34 0.49
CA GLY A 118 12.58 31.01 1.85
C GLY A 118 11.49 30.37 2.73
N TYR A 119 10.25 30.22 2.23
CA TYR A 119 9.24 29.43 2.94
C TYR A 119 9.59 27.94 2.98
N GLN A 120 9.28 27.31 4.12
CA GLN A 120 9.46 25.88 4.31
C GLN A 120 8.24 25.14 3.77
N LEU A 121 8.48 24.16 2.89
CA LEU A 121 7.51 23.13 2.58
C LEU A 121 7.59 22.02 3.64
N THR A 122 6.51 21.82 4.37
CA THR A 122 6.33 20.69 5.28
C THR A 122 5.33 19.72 4.66
N VAL A 123 5.64 18.42 4.69
CA VAL A 123 4.78 17.36 4.17
C VAL A 123 4.39 16.45 5.32
N GLY A 124 3.10 16.15 5.41
CA GLY A 124 2.52 15.35 6.48
C GLY A 124 2.47 16.03 7.85
N ALA A 125 2.73 17.34 7.91
CA ALA A 125 2.53 18.15 9.11
C ALA A 125 2.39 19.64 8.77
N ASN A 126 1.85 20.42 9.70
CA ASN A 126 2.01 21.88 9.71
C ASN A 126 3.38 22.30 10.27
N SER A 127 3.71 23.60 10.17
CA SER A 127 5.04 24.13 10.52
C SER A 127 5.48 23.88 11.96
N ASP A 128 4.54 23.85 12.92
CA ASP A 128 4.82 23.60 14.34
C ASP A 128 4.61 22.12 14.75
N LYS A 129 4.20 21.28 13.79
CA LYS A 129 3.92 19.84 13.96
C LYS A 129 2.76 19.54 14.91
N SER A 130 1.91 20.51 15.24
CA SER A 130 0.71 20.28 16.05
C SER A 130 -0.34 19.45 15.31
N ASN A 131 -0.33 19.51 13.98
CA ASN A 131 -1.26 18.83 13.09
C ASN A 131 -0.46 17.93 12.14
N THR A 132 -0.53 16.62 12.32
CA THR A 132 0.19 15.64 11.50
C THR A 132 -0.77 14.82 10.67
N PHE A 133 -0.40 14.52 9.42
CA PHE A 133 -1.15 13.61 8.59
C PHE A 133 -0.73 12.16 8.89
N ASN A 134 -1.70 11.35 9.26
CA ASN A 134 -1.50 9.93 9.52
C ASN A 134 -1.99 9.10 8.32
N GLY A 135 -1.20 9.10 7.24
CA GLY A 135 -1.51 8.39 6.00
C GLY A 135 -0.29 8.27 5.09
N LEU A 136 -0.47 7.61 3.93
CA LEU A 136 0.60 7.46 2.95
C LEU A 136 0.58 8.61 1.95
N ILE A 137 1.76 9.12 1.60
CA ILE A 137 1.97 10.14 0.58
C ILE A 137 2.98 9.59 -0.44
N ARG A 138 2.73 9.82 -1.73
CA ARG A 138 3.67 9.50 -2.81
C ARG A 138 3.56 10.53 -3.94
N ASN A 139 4.50 10.47 -4.87
CA ASN A 139 4.48 11.27 -6.10
C ASN A 139 4.24 12.78 -5.87
N LEU A 140 4.82 13.35 -4.80
CA LEU A 140 4.81 14.80 -4.62
C LEU A 140 5.67 15.45 -5.71
N GLN A 141 5.15 16.52 -6.28
CA GLN A 141 5.80 17.29 -7.33
C GLN A 141 5.51 18.76 -7.10
N LEU A 142 6.54 19.59 -7.26
CA LEU A 142 6.44 21.03 -7.29
C LEU A 142 6.83 21.50 -8.69
N CYS A 143 6.01 22.32 -9.32
CA CYS A 143 6.24 22.82 -10.66
C CYS A 143 6.22 24.36 -10.64
N LEU A 144 7.21 24.98 -11.29
CA LEU A 144 7.28 26.44 -11.43
C LEU A 144 6.35 26.97 -12.52
N THR A 145 5.67 26.08 -13.25
CA THR A 145 4.72 26.43 -14.29
C THR A 145 3.48 25.55 -14.14
N PRO A 146 2.28 26.13 -14.02
CA PRO A 146 1.06 25.37 -13.88
C PRO A 146 0.78 24.59 -15.17
N ARG A 147 0.40 23.32 -15.02
CA ARG A 147 -0.06 22.47 -16.12
C ARG A 147 -1.50 22.82 -16.48
N THR A 148 -1.86 22.56 -17.73
CA THR A 148 -3.26 22.72 -18.17
C THR A 148 -4.13 21.62 -17.58
N ALA A 149 -5.43 21.88 -17.40
CA ALA A 149 -6.40 20.88 -16.95
C ALA A 149 -6.36 19.59 -17.78
N ALA A 150 -6.18 19.69 -19.11
CA ALA A 150 -6.07 18.53 -20.00
C ALA A 150 -4.81 17.71 -19.71
N THR A 151 -3.68 18.37 -19.40
CA THR A 151 -2.44 17.71 -19.01
C THR A 151 -2.59 17.01 -17.66
N ILE A 152 -3.23 17.66 -16.69
CA ILE A 152 -3.48 17.08 -15.35
C ILE A 152 -4.34 15.81 -15.47
N LEU A 153 -5.44 15.86 -16.23
CA LEU A 153 -6.30 14.70 -16.48
C LEU A 153 -5.56 13.57 -17.21
N SER A 154 -4.74 13.90 -18.20
CA SER A 154 -3.93 12.91 -18.92
C SER A 154 -2.93 12.22 -17.99
N ASN A 155 -2.32 12.97 -17.08
CA ASN A 155 -1.34 12.44 -16.12
C ASN A 155 -1.99 11.48 -15.11
N TYR A 156 -3.15 11.86 -14.59
CA TYR A 156 -3.95 10.99 -13.72
C TYR A 156 -4.29 9.66 -14.42
N THR A 157 -4.84 9.75 -15.63
CA THR A 157 -5.32 8.57 -16.39
C THR A 157 -4.21 7.61 -16.78
N ALA A 158 -3.00 8.13 -17.03
CA ALA A 158 -1.85 7.31 -17.41
C ALA A 158 -1.25 6.50 -16.25
N GLY A 159 -1.53 6.86 -14.98
CA GLY A 159 -0.96 6.20 -13.80
C GLY A 159 0.58 6.26 -13.74
N THR A 160 1.20 7.19 -14.46
CA THR A 160 2.66 7.27 -14.59
C THR A 160 3.26 8.16 -13.50
N SER A 161 4.37 7.69 -12.90
CA SER A 161 5.35 8.54 -12.24
C SER A 161 5.91 9.51 -13.28
N LEU A 162 5.67 10.82 -13.10
CA LEU A 162 5.87 11.81 -14.15
C LEU A 162 7.34 12.21 -14.24
N ALA A 163 8.05 11.63 -15.21
CA ALA A 163 9.39 12.05 -15.62
C ALA A 163 9.35 13.29 -16.57
N ASN A 164 8.57 14.33 -16.24
CA ASN A 164 8.51 15.55 -17.05
C ASN A 164 9.36 16.69 -16.42
N LEU A 165 10.33 17.14 -17.21
CA LEU A 165 11.49 18.00 -16.93
C LEU A 165 11.22 19.45 -16.46
N SER A 166 10.01 19.82 -16.01
CA SER A 166 9.70 21.19 -15.59
C SER A 166 9.21 21.32 -14.14
N CYS A 167 9.21 20.22 -13.39
CA CYS A 167 8.82 20.19 -11.99
C CYS A 167 10.06 19.90 -11.13
N GLU A 168 10.43 20.86 -10.28
CA GLU A 168 11.60 20.81 -9.42
C GLU A 168 11.19 20.43 -8.00
N ALA A 169 11.03 19.12 -7.81
CA ALA A 169 11.32 18.40 -6.56
C ALA A 169 11.06 16.91 -6.79
N ALA A 170 11.99 16.23 -7.47
CA ALA A 170 12.23 14.85 -7.10
C ALA A 170 12.83 14.90 -5.69
N PHE A 171 12.31 14.13 -4.74
CA PHE A 171 12.90 13.96 -3.39
C PHE A 171 14.26 13.23 -3.43
N ASP A 172 15.08 13.50 -4.44
CA ASP A 172 16.42 12.93 -4.62
C ASP A 172 17.51 13.83 -3.99
N GLY A 173 17.10 14.94 -3.36
CA GLY A 173 17.96 15.90 -2.68
C GLY A 173 17.58 16.06 -1.21
N ASP A 174 18.52 15.73 -0.33
CA ASP A 174 18.43 15.71 1.12
C ASP A 174 17.99 17.07 1.71
N LEU A 175 16.73 17.16 2.17
CA LEU A 175 16.14 18.36 2.81
C LEU A 175 15.92 18.19 4.32
N PHE A 176 16.44 17.13 4.94
CA PHE A 176 16.31 16.93 6.38
C PHE A 176 17.58 17.38 7.13
N ALA A 177 17.40 18.27 8.10
CA ALA A 177 18.36 18.45 9.19
C ALA A 177 18.25 17.22 10.13
N GLY A 178 18.70 16.07 9.63
CA GLY A 178 18.73 14.81 10.36
C GLY A 178 17.55 13.88 10.07
N TYR A 179 17.87 12.64 9.72
CA TYR A 179 16.94 11.53 9.62
C TYR A 179 16.51 11.03 11.01
N LEU A 180 15.31 10.45 11.08
CA LEU A 180 14.85 9.82 12.31
C LEU A 180 15.79 8.68 12.71
N PRO A 181 16.17 8.57 14.00
CA PRO A 181 17.07 7.52 14.47
C PRO A 181 16.45 6.12 14.41
N SER A 182 15.13 6.02 14.20
CA SER A 182 14.44 4.76 13.96
C SER A 182 13.11 4.93 13.24
N GLY A 183 12.65 3.85 12.62
CA GLY A 183 11.36 3.75 11.96
C GLY A 183 10.89 2.30 11.87
N THR A 184 9.58 2.11 11.82
CA THR A 184 8.97 0.79 11.57
C THR A 184 8.07 0.90 10.35
N TYR A 185 8.33 0.06 9.35
CA TYR A 185 7.56 -0.02 8.12
C TYR A 185 6.82 -1.35 8.10
N THR A 186 5.50 -1.30 8.25
CA THR A 186 4.64 -2.50 8.23
C THR A 186 4.21 -2.77 6.79
N CYS A 187 4.31 -4.02 6.36
CA CYS A 187 3.80 -4.46 5.07
C CYS A 187 2.28 -4.56 5.07
N GLU A 188 1.70 -4.63 3.88
CA GLU A 188 0.33 -5.14 3.74
C GLU A 188 0.25 -6.56 4.30
N GLN A 189 -0.83 -6.83 5.04
CA GLN A 189 -1.12 -8.16 5.55
C GLN A 189 -1.40 -9.12 4.39
N ILE A 190 -0.78 -10.29 4.44
CA ILE A 190 -1.02 -11.35 3.46
C ILE A 190 -2.05 -12.32 4.05
N ASP A 191 -3.25 -12.40 3.47
CA ASP A 191 -4.23 -13.47 3.73
C ASP A 191 -4.10 -14.56 2.65
N ILE A 192 -3.75 -15.78 3.07
CA ILE A 192 -3.64 -16.95 2.20
C ILE A 192 -5.04 -17.55 1.84
N GLY A 193 -6.09 -17.14 2.55
CA GLY A 193 -7.47 -17.59 2.36
C GLY A 193 -7.82 -18.88 3.10
N GLN A 194 -6.83 -19.64 3.57
CA GLN A 194 -7.02 -20.84 4.40
C GLN A 194 -5.80 -21.08 5.29
N ILE A 195 -5.97 -21.90 6.34
CA ILE A 195 -4.87 -22.32 7.21
C ILE A 195 -4.02 -23.35 6.46
N ILE A 196 -2.76 -23.02 6.22
CA ILE A 196 -1.78 -23.87 5.53
C ILE A 196 -0.51 -24.02 6.37
N THR A 197 0.30 -25.03 6.05
CA THR A 197 1.69 -25.12 6.49
C THR A 197 2.60 -24.84 5.29
N ALA A 198 3.39 -23.77 5.36
CA ALA A 198 4.27 -23.36 4.26
C ALA A 198 5.65 -22.94 4.75
N ASN A 199 6.63 -23.08 3.86
CA ASN A 199 7.94 -22.48 4.01
C ASN A 199 7.86 -20.99 3.64
N ILE A 200 8.34 -20.15 4.53
CA ILE A 200 8.44 -18.71 4.34
C ILE A 200 9.91 -18.37 4.16
N THR A 201 10.22 -17.70 3.06
CA THR A 201 11.57 -17.18 2.78
C THR A 201 11.47 -15.71 2.41
N ALA A 202 12.55 -14.96 2.64
CA ALA A 202 12.62 -13.56 2.25
C ALA A 202 13.96 -13.27 1.59
N TYR A 203 13.90 -12.48 0.52
CA TYR A 203 15.05 -11.76 -0.03
C TYR A 203 15.00 -10.34 0.53
N PHE A 204 15.77 -10.10 1.58
CA PHE A 204 15.83 -8.83 2.29
C PHE A 204 17.26 -8.29 2.25
N ILE A 205 17.47 -7.23 1.48
CA ILE A 205 18.78 -6.58 1.34
C ILE A 205 18.69 -5.14 1.78
N SER A 206 19.61 -4.77 2.67
CA SER A 206 19.94 -3.39 2.99
C SER A 206 21.45 -3.22 2.78
N ASN A 207 21.85 -2.33 1.87
CA ASN A 207 23.27 -2.05 1.62
C ASN A 207 23.90 -1.30 2.78
N PHE A 208 23.07 -0.75 3.67
CA PHE A 208 23.47 -0.01 4.86
C PHE A 208 23.84 -0.89 6.06
N LEU A 209 23.61 -2.21 6.01
CA LEU A 209 24.09 -3.16 7.03
C LEU A 209 25.62 -3.17 7.18
N LEU A 210 26.35 -2.59 6.23
CA LEU A 210 27.81 -2.48 6.25
C LEU A 210 28.31 -1.18 6.90
N SER A 211 27.41 -0.27 7.28
CA SER A 211 27.73 1.00 7.92
C SER A 211 27.61 0.87 9.45
N SER A 212 28.61 1.34 10.19
CA SER A 212 28.58 1.28 11.66
C SER A 212 27.47 2.18 12.20
N GLY A 213 26.65 1.65 13.11
CA GLY A 213 25.60 2.41 13.79
C GLY A 213 24.24 2.37 13.11
N THR A 214 24.07 1.65 12.01
CA THR A 214 22.76 1.45 11.34
C THR A 214 22.29 0.00 11.45
N SER A 215 20.98 -0.22 11.52
CA SER A 215 20.37 -1.54 11.47
C SER A 215 19.11 -1.56 10.60
N ALA A 216 18.89 -2.70 9.96
CA ALA A 216 17.66 -3.02 9.26
C ALA A 216 17.28 -4.47 9.60
N THR A 217 16.23 -4.65 10.38
CA THR A 217 15.77 -5.97 10.84
C THR A 217 14.40 -6.25 10.24
N LEU A 218 14.28 -7.36 9.52
CA LEU A 218 12.98 -7.88 9.09
C LEU A 218 12.36 -8.67 10.25
N GLN A 219 11.10 -8.42 10.55
CA GLN A 219 10.31 -9.16 11.53
C GLN A 219 9.03 -9.67 10.91
N TYR A 220 8.49 -10.76 11.46
CA TYR A 220 7.23 -11.35 11.05
C TYR A 220 6.37 -11.75 12.25
N ARG A 221 5.08 -11.96 12.00
CA ARG A 221 4.15 -12.63 12.89
C ARG A 221 3.07 -13.33 12.09
N THR A 222 2.44 -14.35 12.67
CA THR A 222 1.41 -15.15 12.00
C THR A 222 0.12 -15.15 12.79
N SER A 223 -0.99 -15.41 12.09
CA SER A 223 -2.30 -15.67 12.70
C SER A 223 -3.07 -16.73 11.91
N GLN A 224 -3.95 -17.45 12.60
CA GLN A 224 -4.89 -18.40 11.99
C GLN A 224 -6.29 -17.81 11.80
N ASP A 225 -6.66 -16.81 12.59
CA ASP A 225 -8.00 -16.23 12.67
C ASP A 225 -8.10 -14.78 12.17
N GLY A 226 -6.96 -14.08 12.02
CA GLY A 226 -6.87 -12.70 11.56
C GLY A 226 -7.02 -11.67 12.68
N SER A 227 -7.20 -12.13 13.93
CA SER A 227 -7.35 -11.28 15.12
C SER A 227 -6.28 -11.55 16.17
N THR A 228 -5.90 -12.81 16.35
CA THR A 228 -4.91 -13.27 17.32
C THR A 228 -3.61 -13.56 16.59
N PHE A 229 -2.63 -12.69 16.74
CA PHE A 229 -1.31 -12.86 16.15
C PHE A 229 -0.30 -13.36 17.19
N THR A 230 0.71 -14.08 16.71
CA THR A 230 1.94 -14.29 17.49
C THR A 230 2.61 -12.96 17.77
N ASP A 231 3.50 -12.94 18.75
CA ASP A 231 4.40 -11.82 18.94
C ASP A 231 5.28 -11.60 17.69
N TRP A 232 5.69 -10.35 17.49
CA TRP A 232 6.68 -10.01 16.47
C TRP A 232 8.02 -10.65 16.80
N GLN A 233 8.62 -11.29 15.80
CA GLN A 233 9.88 -12.00 15.94
C GLN A 233 10.79 -11.70 14.74
N ASP A 234 12.10 -11.68 14.98
CA ASP A 234 13.10 -11.50 13.93
C ASP A 234 12.97 -12.62 12.89
N PHE A 235 12.92 -12.22 11.62
CA PHE A 235 12.67 -13.14 10.54
C PHE A 235 13.93 -13.94 10.20
N THR A 236 13.74 -15.25 10.15
CA THR A 236 14.64 -16.20 9.50
C THR A 236 13.77 -17.14 8.67
N SER A 237 14.34 -17.79 7.65
CA SER A 237 13.59 -18.78 6.86
C SER A 237 12.96 -19.81 7.80
N VAL A 238 11.64 -19.98 7.69
CA VAL A 238 10.85 -20.72 8.69
C VAL A 238 9.71 -21.48 8.01
N GLN A 239 9.36 -22.64 8.56
CA GLN A 239 8.11 -23.32 8.22
C GLN A 239 7.09 -23.05 9.32
N ALA A 240 5.91 -22.57 8.96
CA ALA A 240 4.87 -22.21 9.93
C ALA A 240 3.48 -22.62 9.44
N THR A 241 2.57 -22.85 10.38
CA THR A 241 1.14 -23.08 10.11
C THR A 241 0.33 -21.82 10.39
N PHE A 242 -0.24 -21.20 9.35
CA PHE A 242 -0.90 -19.89 9.43
C PHE A 242 -1.92 -19.70 8.32
N ARG A 243 -2.73 -18.64 8.44
CA ARG A 243 -3.57 -18.10 7.36
C ARG A 243 -3.16 -16.66 7.01
N TYR A 244 -2.93 -15.84 8.04
CA TYR A 244 -2.51 -14.45 7.89
C TYR A 244 -1.05 -14.29 8.28
N LEU A 245 -0.34 -13.47 7.53
CA LEU A 245 1.09 -13.22 7.70
C LEU A 245 1.35 -11.73 7.61
N ASP A 246 1.94 -11.16 8.66
CA ASP A 246 2.40 -9.77 8.68
C ASP A 246 3.91 -9.73 8.70
N PHE A 247 4.47 -8.73 8.02
CA PHE A 247 5.89 -8.39 8.09
C PHE A 247 6.06 -6.92 8.46
N ARG A 248 7.20 -6.61 9.07
CA ARG A 248 7.66 -5.23 9.22
C ARG A 248 9.18 -5.15 9.14
N ALA A 249 9.67 -4.04 8.60
CA ALA A 249 11.08 -3.67 8.70
C ALA A 249 11.26 -2.70 9.87
N VAL A 250 12.14 -3.04 10.80
CA VAL A 250 12.56 -2.18 11.91
C VAL A 250 13.92 -1.61 11.54
N LEU A 251 13.96 -0.31 11.30
CA LEU A 251 15.14 0.41 10.87
C LEU A 251 15.65 1.29 12.01
N ALA A 252 16.96 1.35 12.22
CA ALA A 252 17.56 2.26 13.19
C ALA A 252 18.91 2.81 12.71
N THR A 253 19.29 3.98 13.21
CA THR A 253 20.58 4.63 13.01
C THR A 253 21.00 5.42 14.25
N THR A 254 22.28 5.35 14.62
CA THR A 254 22.91 6.25 15.59
C THR A 254 23.51 7.48 14.93
N ASP A 255 23.60 7.49 13.61
CA ASP A 255 24.10 8.58 12.78
C ASP A 255 22.92 9.15 11.98
N THR A 256 22.30 10.21 12.51
CA THR A 256 21.14 10.85 11.89
C THR A 256 21.48 11.62 10.61
N THR A 257 22.74 11.63 10.17
CA THR A 257 23.11 12.09 8.82
C THR A 257 22.95 11.01 7.75
N LYS A 258 22.56 9.78 8.14
CA LYS A 258 22.37 8.63 7.25
C LYS A 258 21.01 7.99 7.46
N THR A 259 20.33 7.65 6.37
CA THR A 259 19.06 6.91 6.40
C THR A 259 19.32 5.42 6.33
N PRO A 260 18.82 4.61 7.27
CA PRO A 260 18.74 3.18 7.05
C PRO A 260 17.73 2.91 5.92
N GLU A 261 18.17 2.20 4.88
CA GLU A 261 17.36 1.88 3.70
C GLU A 261 17.17 0.37 3.54
N VAL A 262 16.16 -0.04 2.78
CA VAL A 262 15.97 -1.41 2.29
C VAL A 262 15.91 -1.36 0.77
N ASN A 263 16.85 -2.03 0.11
CA ASN A 263 17.02 -1.99 -1.33
C ASN A 263 16.18 -3.04 -2.06
N HIS A 264 16.05 -4.21 -1.45
CA HIS A 264 15.21 -5.28 -1.98
C HIS A 264 14.46 -5.94 -0.85
N PHE A 265 13.17 -6.14 -1.08
CA PHE A 265 12.31 -6.84 -0.14
C PHE A 265 11.28 -7.66 -0.90
N THR A 266 11.52 -8.97 -0.97
CA THR A 266 10.60 -9.94 -1.55
C THR A 266 10.33 -11.04 -0.54
N ILE A 267 9.05 -11.35 -0.33
CA ILE A 267 8.61 -12.48 0.49
C ILE A 267 8.16 -13.58 -0.45
N SER A 268 8.58 -14.82 -0.19
CA SER A 268 8.12 -16.01 -0.90
C SER A 268 7.54 -16.99 0.09
N VAL A 269 6.29 -17.37 -0.14
CA VAL A 269 5.56 -18.39 0.61
C VAL A 269 5.39 -19.60 -0.29
N ASP A 270 5.93 -20.73 0.13
CA ASP A 270 5.98 -21.97 -0.64
C ASP A 270 5.29 -23.10 0.13
N VAL A 271 4.19 -23.61 -0.44
CA VAL A 271 3.45 -24.75 0.12
C VAL A 271 4.12 -26.03 -0.37
N PRO A 272 4.63 -26.91 0.52
CA PRO A 272 5.27 -28.15 0.10
C PRO A 272 4.32 -29.05 -0.69
N ASP A 273 4.83 -29.62 -1.78
CA ASP A 273 4.13 -30.68 -2.51
C ASP A 273 3.85 -31.87 -1.59
N THR A 274 2.63 -32.39 -1.64
CA THR A 274 2.19 -33.61 -0.98
C THR A 274 1.92 -34.70 -2.01
N ASP A 275 2.50 -35.89 -1.80
CA ASP A 275 2.23 -37.13 -2.55
C ASP A 275 1.58 -38.14 -1.60
N LEU A 276 0.29 -38.42 -1.80
CA LEU A 276 -0.48 -39.39 -1.03
C LEU A 276 -0.72 -40.65 -1.86
N SER A 277 -0.66 -41.81 -1.19
CA SER A 277 -1.08 -43.09 -1.75
C SER A 277 -2.10 -43.74 -0.85
N LEU A 278 -3.26 -44.13 -1.39
CA LEU A 278 -4.31 -44.79 -0.64
C LEU A 278 -5.06 -45.81 -1.50
N THR A 279 -5.54 -46.87 -0.85
CA THR A 279 -6.37 -47.90 -1.49
C THR A 279 -7.82 -47.72 -1.05
N ALA A 280 -8.76 -47.75 -1.99
CA ALA A 280 -10.18 -47.57 -1.72
C ALA A 280 -11.04 -48.65 -2.37
N ALA A 281 -12.06 -49.11 -1.64
CA ALA A 281 -13.14 -49.90 -2.20
C ALA A 281 -14.18 -48.98 -2.86
N ILE A 282 -14.48 -49.24 -4.12
CA ILE A 282 -15.43 -48.49 -4.95
C ILE A 282 -16.64 -49.36 -5.20
N ALA A 283 -17.82 -48.90 -4.79
CA ALA A 283 -19.07 -49.59 -5.07
C ALA A 283 -19.43 -49.48 -6.56
N ALA A 284 -20.20 -50.46 -7.07
CA ALA A 284 -20.85 -50.35 -8.36
C ALA A 284 -21.77 -49.10 -8.34
N GLY A 285 -21.64 -48.24 -9.36
CA GLY A 285 -22.26 -46.92 -9.39
C GLY A 285 -21.31 -45.77 -9.04
N GLY A 286 -20.14 -46.08 -8.47
CA GLY A 286 -19.09 -45.14 -8.10
C GLY A 286 -19.02 -44.83 -6.61
N SER A 287 -17.92 -44.22 -6.18
CA SER A 287 -17.72 -43.82 -4.79
C SER A 287 -16.90 -42.53 -4.70
N THR A 288 -17.20 -41.73 -3.67
CA THR A 288 -16.40 -40.56 -3.31
C THR A 288 -15.38 -40.96 -2.25
N VAL A 289 -14.11 -40.78 -2.56
CA VAL A 289 -12.96 -41.07 -1.70
C VAL A 289 -12.40 -39.75 -1.17
N LYS A 290 -12.29 -39.62 0.15
CA LYS A 290 -11.69 -38.46 0.81
C LYS A 290 -10.17 -38.62 0.85
N TYR A 291 -9.42 -37.53 0.66
CA TYR A 291 -7.96 -37.57 0.70
C TYR A 291 -7.38 -37.65 2.13
N GLY A 292 -8.19 -37.32 3.15
CA GLY A 292 -7.73 -37.20 4.53
C GLY A 292 -7.12 -35.84 4.88
N GLN A 293 -6.93 -34.97 3.88
CA GLN A 293 -6.53 -33.57 4.03
C GLN A 293 -7.20 -32.70 2.95
N THR A 294 -7.12 -31.38 3.12
CA THR A 294 -7.50 -30.40 2.10
C THR A 294 -6.23 -29.84 1.46
N PHE A 295 -6.09 -30.01 0.15
CA PHE A 295 -5.03 -29.39 -0.64
C PHE A 295 -5.35 -27.92 -0.89
N TYR A 296 -4.32 -27.08 -1.04
CA TYR A 296 -4.48 -25.67 -1.39
C TYR A 296 -5.13 -25.51 -2.77
N ALA A 297 -4.73 -26.35 -3.75
CA ALA A 297 -5.33 -26.42 -5.08
C ALA A 297 -5.91 -27.82 -5.37
N VAL A 298 -6.80 -27.95 -6.37
CA VAL A 298 -7.36 -29.26 -6.75
C VAL A 298 -6.21 -30.17 -7.22
N PRO A 299 -5.92 -31.30 -6.54
CA PRO A 299 -4.76 -32.10 -6.85
C PRO A 299 -4.95 -32.92 -8.13
N VAL A 300 -3.83 -33.42 -8.65
CA VAL A 300 -3.81 -34.49 -9.65
C VAL A 300 -4.14 -35.80 -8.94
N VAL A 301 -5.03 -36.59 -9.52
CA VAL A 301 -5.41 -37.91 -9.00
C VAL A 301 -5.21 -38.91 -10.12
N THR A 302 -4.38 -39.91 -9.88
CA THR A 302 -4.10 -41.01 -10.80
C THR A 302 -4.64 -42.30 -10.18
N PRO A 303 -5.79 -42.80 -10.65
CA PRO A 303 -6.35 -44.04 -10.16
C PRO A 303 -5.89 -45.25 -10.97
N THR A 304 -5.66 -46.37 -10.28
CA THR A 304 -5.38 -47.66 -10.88
C THR A 304 -6.36 -48.69 -10.31
N ALA A 305 -7.20 -49.28 -11.16
CA ALA A 305 -8.07 -50.37 -10.73
C ALA A 305 -7.24 -51.63 -10.46
N VAL A 306 -7.57 -52.34 -9.38
CA VAL A 306 -6.92 -53.58 -8.98
C VAL A 306 -7.75 -54.75 -9.50
N GLY A 307 -7.24 -55.46 -10.50
CA GLY A 307 -7.90 -56.61 -11.14
C GLY A 307 -7.60 -56.67 -12.64
N GLU A 308 -7.87 -57.82 -13.25
CA GLU A 308 -7.74 -58.02 -14.70
C GLU A 308 -8.89 -57.34 -15.45
N ASP A 309 -8.59 -56.76 -16.62
CA ASP A 309 -9.56 -56.11 -17.51
C ASP A 309 -10.39 -54.98 -16.87
N LEU A 310 -9.87 -54.35 -15.81
CA LEU A 310 -10.52 -53.22 -15.13
C LEU A 310 -9.81 -51.90 -15.41
N TYR A 311 -10.57 -50.81 -15.46
CA TYR A 311 -10.04 -49.45 -15.42
C TYR A 311 -10.83 -48.57 -14.46
N ALA A 312 -10.13 -47.62 -13.85
CA ALA A 312 -10.73 -46.61 -12.99
C ALA A 312 -10.97 -45.32 -13.77
N GLN A 313 -12.12 -44.70 -13.56
CA GLN A 313 -12.50 -43.44 -14.17
C GLN A 313 -12.72 -42.37 -13.11
N VAL A 314 -11.95 -41.28 -13.18
CA VAL A 314 -12.21 -40.07 -12.38
C VAL A 314 -13.43 -39.35 -12.96
N ILE A 315 -14.45 -39.12 -12.12
CA ILE A 315 -15.69 -38.44 -12.51
C ILE A 315 -15.65 -36.96 -12.13
N SER A 316 -15.21 -36.67 -10.91
CA SER A 316 -15.04 -35.32 -10.40
C SER A 316 -13.99 -35.32 -9.29
N LYS A 317 -13.41 -34.16 -9.03
CA LYS A 317 -12.45 -33.97 -7.94
C LYS A 317 -12.53 -32.56 -7.39
N THR A 318 -12.28 -32.46 -6.10
CA THR A 318 -12.23 -31.23 -5.31
C THR A 318 -10.86 -31.17 -4.61
N THR A 319 -10.62 -30.16 -3.79
CA THR A 319 -9.42 -30.03 -2.96
C THR A 319 -9.32 -31.09 -1.85
N SER A 320 -10.40 -31.81 -1.52
CA SER A 320 -10.43 -32.76 -0.39
C SER A 320 -10.97 -34.15 -0.74
N SER A 321 -11.47 -34.36 -1.96
CA SER A 321 -12.04 -35.64 -2.38
C SER A 321 -12.10 -35.83 -3.90
N VAL A 322 -12.17 -37.10 -4.31
CA VAL A 322 -12.36 -37.55 -5.70
C VAL A 322 -13.55 -38.49 -5.79
N THR A 323 -14.32 -38.42 -6.87
CA THR A 323 -15.37 -39.39 -7.19
C THR A 323 -14.89 -40.29 -8.32
N ILE A 324 -14.94 -41.61 -8.11
CA ILE A 324 -14.38 -42.62 -9.02
C ILE A 324 -15.40 -43.70 -9.32
N LYS A 325 -15.36 -44.21 -10.55
CA LYS A 325 -16.02 -45.45 -10.97
C LYS A 325 -14.98 -46.48 -11.40
N VAL A 326 -15.28 -47.76 -11.20
CA VAL A 326 -14.48 -48.87 -11.73
C VAL A 326 -15.31 -49.57 -12.78
N LYS A 327 -14.71 -49.77 -13.95
CA LYS A 327 -15.38 -50.35 -15.11
C LYS A 327 -14.58 -51.52 -15.67
N ASP A 328 -15.30 -52.49 -16.25
CA ASP A 328 -14.69 -53.56 -17.04
C ASP A 328 -14.30 -53.07 -18.46
N SER A 329 -13.65 -53.93 -19.24
CA SER A 329 -13.28 -53.67 -20.64
C SER A 329 -14.47 -53.36 -21.57
N SER A 330 -15.68 -53.76 -21.17
CA SER A 330 -16.94 -53.46 -21.86
C SER A 330 -17.62 -52.17 -21.35
N SER A 331 -16.96 -51.42 -20.46
CA SER A 331 -17.42 -50.18 -19.84
C SER A 331 -18.63 -50.30 -18.89
N ASN A 332 -18.93 -51.50 -18.40
CA ASN A 332 -19.92 -51.69 -17.33
C ASN A 332 -19.34 -51.25 -16.00
N ASP A 333 -20.11 -50.49 -15.21
CA ASP A 333 -19.72 -50.05 -13.86
C ASP A 333 -19.96 -51.18 -12.86
N ILE A 334 -18.89 -51.85 -12.45
CA ILE A 334 -18.95 -53.06 -11.62
C ILE A 334 -18.39 -52.85 -10.20
N GLY A 335 -17.79 -51.69 -9.92
CA GLY A 335 -17.07 -51.46 -8.67
C GLY A 335 -15.76 -52.27 -8.57
N GLY A 336 -15.12 -52.26 -7.41
CA GLY A 336 -13.87 -52.96 -7.17
C GLY A 336 -12.91 -52.19 -6.27
N THR A 337 -11.63 -52.55 -6.29
CA THR A 337 -10.60 -51.87 -5.51
C THR A 337 -9.79 -50.96 -6.42
N VAL A 338 -9.43 -49.77 -5.93
CA VAL A 338 -8.59 -48.80 -6.66
C VAL A 338 -7.45 -48.33 -5.77
N ASP A 339 -6.25 -48.36 -6.31
CA ASP A 339 -5.10 -47.65 -5.76
C ASP A 339 -5.04 -46.24 -6.32
N LEU A 340 -4.91 -45.26 -5.44
CA LEU A 340 -4.94 -43.84 -5.76
C LEU A 340 -3.62 -43.22 -5.41
N ARG A 341 -3.00 -42.58 -6.41
CA ARG A 341 -1.91 -41.63 -6.19
C ARG A 341 -2.43 -40.21 -6.36
N ILE A 342 -2.29 -39.38 -5.32
CA ILE A 342 -2.79 -38.01 -5.29
C ILE A 342 -1.60 -37.07 -5.10
N LYS A 343 -1.41 -36.14 -6.03
CA LYS A 343 -0.32 -35.16 -6.00
C LYS A 343 -0.87 -33.75 -6.07
N GLY A 344 -0.45 -32.90 -5.15
CA GLY A 344 -0.77 -31.47 -5.16
C GLY A 344 -0.08 -30.76 -4.01
N TYR A 345 -0.48 -29.51 -3.79
CA TYR A 345 -0.11 -28.66 -2.67
C TYR A 345 -1.39 -28.05 -2.11
#